data_AF-A0A924ZQ17-F1
#
_entry.id   AF-A0A924ZQ17-F1
#
_cell.length_a   1.000
_cell.length_b   1.000
_cell.length_c   1.000
_cell.angle_alpha   90.00
_cell.angle_beta   90.00
_cell.angle_gamma   90.00
#
_symmetry.space_group_name_H-M   'P 1'
#
loop_
_entity.id
_entity.type
_entity.pdbx_description
1 polymer ?
#
loop_
_entity_poly.entity_id
_entity_poly.type
_entity_poly.pdbx_seq_one_letter_code
_entity_poly.pdbx_strand_id
1 'polypeptide(L)'
;MNAIPYGNYDVHQIFNKVPEKHQIELNLKYLDQMTKDLDVHAETYPPLFDCDSDKQRATEDIKKLTDLLAILKNGDPDKLIMFRAAHLNVIAHNLDIPLAAVKADSIYRQLTTKYPADAQLSYFYGLFLATSNQSDRAIFF
;
A
#
# COMPACT_ATOMS: atom_id res chain seq x y z
N MET A 1 21.70 16.12 -3.75
CA MET A 1 20.74 15.60 -4.74
C MET A 1 19.38 16.09 -4.31
N ASN A 2 18.60 16.68 -5.21
CA ASN A 2 17.21 17.04 -4.92
C ASN A 2 16.34 15.80 -5.09
N ALA A 3 15.23 15.71 -4.36
CA ALA A 3 14.28 14.62 -4.52
C ALA A 3 13.63 14.69 -5.92
N ILE A 4 13.10 13.56 -6.40
CA ILE A 4 12.36 13.51 -7.66
C ILE A 4 10.96 14.10 -7.42
N PRO A 5 10.31 14.76 -8.40
CA PRO A 5 8.92 15.20 -8.23
C PRO A 5 7.95 14.02 -8.21
N TYR A 6 6.96 14.07 -7.32
CA TYR A 6 5.87 13.09 -7.29
C TYR A 6 4.91 13.29 -8.47
N GLY A 7 4.43 12.19 -9.04
CA GLY A 7 3.51 12.20 -10.18
C GLY A 7 2.18 12.94 -9.95
N ASN A 8 1.43 13.10 -11.04
CA ASN A 8 0.06 13.60 -11.02
C ASN A 8 -0.85 12.47 -11.48
N TYR A 9 -1.56 11.86 -10.53
CA TYR A 9 -2.39 10.68 -10.79
C TYR A 9 -3.87 11.02 -10.73
N ASP A 10 -4.65 10.28 -11.52
CA ASP A 10 -6.09 10.24 -11.44
C ASP A 10 -6.50 8.84 -11.00
N VAL A 11 -6.87 8.70 -9.72
CA VAL A 11 -7.28 7.42 -9.11
C VAL A 11 -8.45 6.77 -9.87
N HIS A 12 -9.26 7.53 -10.62
CA HIS A 12 -10.33 6.96 -11.43
C HIS A 12 -9.81 6.07 -12.57
N GLN A 13 -8.56 6.25 -13.03
CA GLN A 13 -7.93 5.41 -14.04
C GLN A 13 -7.57 3.99 -13.56
N ILE A 14 -7.73 3.72 -12.25
CA ILE A 14 -7.68 2.35 -11.72
C ILE A 14 -8.88 1.52 -12.22
N PHE A 15 -9.95 2.16 -12.71
CA PHE A 15 -11.13 1.46 -13.20
C PHE A 15 -11.20 1.52 -14.73
N ASN A 16 -11.10 0.36 -15.36
CA ASN A 16 -11.37 0.21 -16.79
C ASN A 16 -12.84 -0.17 -16.98
N LYS A 17 -13.56 0.63 -17.76
CA LYS A 17 -14.89 0.22 -18.25
C LYS A 17 -14.69 -0.79 -19.37
N VAL A 18 -15.39 -1.92 -19.30
CA VAL A 18 -15.45 -2.92 -20.38
C VAL A 18 -16.86 -2.89 -20.95
N PRO A 19 -17.13 -2.04 -21.97
CA PRO A 19 -18.50 -1.76 -22.43
C PRO A 19 -19.19 -3.03 -22.93
N GLU A 20 -18.47 -3.91 -23.61
CA GLU A 20 -18.99 -5.15 -24.19
C GLU A 20 -19.55 -6.12 -23.13
N LYS A 21 -18.97 -6.11 -21.92
CA LYS A 21 -19.37 -6.99 -20.81
C LYS A 21 -20.24 -6.30 -19.76
N HIS A 22 -20.50 -5.00 -19.90
CA HIS A 22 -21.13 -4.18 -18.86
C HIS A 22 -20.44 -4.32 -17.49
N GLN A 23 -19.11 -4.46 -17.50
CA GLN A 23 -18.30 -4.72 -16.32
C GLN A 23 -17.27 -3.60 -16.09
N ILE A 24 -16.83 -3.48 -14.85
CA ILE A 24 -15.69 -2.65 -14.45
C ILE A 24 -14.57 -3.60 -14.06
N GLU A 25 -13.41 -3.45 -14.70
CA GLU A 25 -12.19 -4.21 -14.39
C GLU A 25 -11.18 -3.28 -13.69
N LEU A 26 -10.36 -3.87 -12.81
CA LEU A 26 -9.27 -3.14 -12.17
C LEU A 26 -8.05 -3.06 -13.09
N ASN A 27 -7.59 -1.85 -13.33
CA ASN A 27 -6.31 -1.57 -13.97
C ASN A 27 -5.18 -1.71 -12.95
N LEU A 28 -4.81 -2.97 -12.66
CA LEU A 28 -3.74 -3.27 -11.70
C LEU A 28 -2.39 -2.69 -12.12
N LYS A 29 -2.14 -2.51 -13.42
CA LYS A 29 -0.92 -1.86 -13.92
C LYS A 29 -0.84 -0.40 -13.49
N TYR A 30 -1.94 0.33 -13.54
CA TYR A 30 -2.00 1.72 -13.09
C TYR A 30 -1.86 1.82 -11.56
N LEU A 31 -2.52 0.93 -10.81
CA LEU A 31 -2.34 0.82 -9.37
C LEU A 31 -0.87 0.55 -9.00
N ASP A 32 -0.22 -0.39 -9.67
CA ASP A 32 1.18 -0.76 -9.43
C ASP A 32 2.13 0.40 -9.81
N GLN A 33 1.80 1.19 -10.83
CA GLN A 33 2.55 2.40 -11.18
C GLN A 33 2.46 3.47 -10.08
N MET A 34 1.26 3.75 -9.58
CA MET A 34 1.05 4.70 -8.48
C MET A 34 1.79 4.25 -7.22
N THR A 35 1.69 2.96 -6.89
CA THR A 35 2.34 2.36 -5.74
C THR A 35 3.86 2.50 -5.83
N LYS A 36 4.44 2.22 -7.01
CA LYS A 36 5.88 2.34 -7.21
C LYS A 36 6.39 3.77 -7.04
N ASP A 37 5.63 4.77 -7.48
CA ASP A 37 6.01 6.17 -7.27
C ASP A 37 5.90 6.56 -5.80
N LEU A 38 4.84 6.11 -5.12
CA LEU A 38 4.71 6.24 -3.67
C LEU A 38 5.88 5.59 -2.91
N ASP A 39 6.38 4.43 -3.35
CA ASP A 39 7.55 3.77 -2.76
C ASP A 39 8.80 4.63 -2.84
N VAL A 40 9.07 5.22 -4.02
CA VAL A 40 10.22 6.10 -4.25
C VAL A 40 10.27 7.25 -3.22
N HIS A 41 9.11 7.72 -2.78
CA HIS A 41 9.00 8.85 -1.87
C HIS A 41 8.78 8.49 -0.40
N ALA A 42 8.14 7.35 -0.12
CA ALA A 42 7.58 7.07 1.19
C ALA A 42 7.65 5.59 1.62
N GLU A 43 8.44 4.74 0.95
CA GLU A 43 8.72 3.37 1.44
C GLU A 43 9.47 3.37 2.78
N THR A 44 10.31 4.39 3.01
CA THR A 44 11.09 4.55 4.24
C THR A 44 10.72 5.82 4.99
N TYR A 45 10.89 5.79 6.31
CA TYR A 45 10.67 6.95 7.18
C TYR A 45 12.01 7.62 7.56
N PRO A 46 12.11 8.96 7.53
CA PRO A 46 11.08 9.90 7.09
C PRO A 46 10.92 9.93 5.55
N PRO A 47 9.71 10.20 5.03
CA PRO A 47 9.48 10.29 3.59
C PRO A 47 10.20 11.50 2.97
N LEU A 48 10.59 11.38 1.71
CA LEU A 48 11.35 12.38 0.97
C LEU A 48 10.62 12.81 -0.30
N PHE A 49 10.19 14.07 -0.33
CA PHE A 49 9.50 14.70 -1.47
C PHE A 49 10.26 15.95 -1.95
N ASP A 50 10.09 16.30 -3.22
CA ASP A 50 10.68 17.52 -3.80
C ASP A 50 10.07 18.80 -3.22
N CYS A 51 8.75 18.79 -2.98
CA CYS A 51 8.05 19.90 -2.34
C CYS A 51 6.83 19.46 -1.50
N ASP A 52 6.29 20.37 -0.70
CA ASP A 52 5.11 20.12 0.14
C ASP A 52 3.86 19.79 -0.70
N SER A 53 3.74 20.36 -1.90
CA SER A 53 2.63 20.04 -2.81
C SER A 53 2.67 18.58 -3.25
N ASP A 54 3.86 18.04 -3.50
CA ASP A 54 4.05 16.63 -3.88
C ASP A 54 3.67 15.71 -2.73
N LYS A 55 4.12 16.04 -1.51
CA LYS A 55 3.73 15.33 -0.30
C LYS A 55 2.21 15.35 -0.09
N GLN A 56 1.57 16.49 -0.32
CA GLN A 56 0.12 16.61 -0.20
C GLN A 56 -0.61 15.73 -1.22
N ARG A 57 -0.21 15.74 -2.50
CA ARG A 57 -0.81 14.88 -3.53
C ARG A 57 -0.65 13.40 -3.18
N ALA A 58 0.56 12.97 -2.81
CA ALA A 58 0.82 11.59 -2.38
C ALA A 58 -0.04 11.19 -1.17
N THR A 59 -0.23 12.10 -0.22
CA THR A 59 -1.07 11.90 0.97
C THR A 59 -2.56 11.75 0.61
N GLU A 60 -3.05 12.50 -0.38
CA GLU A 60 -4.43 12.39 -0.84
C GLU A 60 -4.64 11.09 -1.64
N ASP A 61 -3.69 10.72 -2.48
CA ASP A 61 -3.77 9.52 -3.30
C ASP A 61 -3.67 8.24 -2.45
N ILE A 62 -2.73 8.16 -1.50
CA ILE A 62 -2.62 6.98 -0.63
C ILE A 62 -3.90 6.74 0.19
N LYS A 63 -4.59 7.80 0.63
CA LYS A 63 -5.89 7.67 1.32
C LYS A 63 -6.92 7.02 0.42
N LYS A 64 -7.08 7.52 -0.81
CA LYS A 64 -8.03 6.95 -1.80
C LYS A 64 -7.69 5.50 -2.14
N LEU A 65 -6.40 5.18 -2.30
CA LEU A 65 -5.96 3.82 -2.63
C LEU A 65 -6.20 2.84 -1.47
N THR A 66 -5.90 3.24 -0.22
CA THR A 66 -6.16 2.39 0.95
C THR A 66 -7.66 2.16 1.18
N ASP A 67 -8.51 3.16 0.92
CA ASP A 67 -9.97 3.01 0.96
C ASP A 67 -10.48 2.07 -0.14
N LEU A 68 -9.97 2.22 -1.37
CA LEU A 68 -10.27 1.31 -2.48
C LEU A 68 -9.92 -0.14 -2.14
N LEU A 69 -8.70 -0.39 -1.69
CA LEU A 69 -8.27 -1.76 -1.38
C LEU A 69 -9.00 -2.33 -0.16
N ALA A 70 -9.46 -1.50 0.78
CA ALA A 70 -10.30 -1.96 1.88
C ALA A 70 -11.65 -2.51 1.39
N ILE A 71 -12.26 -1.88 0.38
CA ILE A 71 -13.52 -2.36 -0.24
C ILE A 71 -13.28 -3.72 -0.92
N LEU A 72 -12.24 -3.80 -1.76
CA LEU A 72 -11.90 -5.03 -2.48
C LEU A 72 -11.54 -6.19 -1.53
N LYS A 73 -10.90 -5.89 -0.40
CA LYS A 73 -10.57 -6.87 0.65
C LYS A 73 -11.79 -7.50 1.31
N ASN A 74 -12.97 -6.88 1.24
CA ASN A 74 -14.16 -7.39 1.92
C ASN A 74 -15.01 -8.32 1.05
N GLY A 75 -14.67 -8.52 -0.23
CA GLY A 75 -15.43 -9.31 -1.20
C GLY A 75 -14.78 -10.63 -1.64
N ASP A 76 -14.18 -11.39 -0.71
CA ASP A 76 -13.32 -12.58 -0.97
C ASP A 76 -12.03 -12.27 -1.74
N PRO A 77 -11.05 -11.59 -1.09
CA PRO A 77 -9.87 -11.14 -1.79
C PRO A 77 -8.87 -12.28 -2.03
N ASP A 78 -8.34 -12.29 -3.25
CA ASP A 78 -7.07 -12.91 -3.56
C ASP A 78 -5.96 -12.34 -2.65
N LYS A 79 -5.04 -13.23 -2.24
CA LYS A 79 -3.79 -12.93 -1.53
C LYS A 79 -3.07 -11.70 -2.08
N LEU A 80 -3.00 -11.52 -3.41
CA LEU A 80 -2.31 -10.39 -4.03
C LEU A 80 -2.96 -9.04 -3.72
N ILE A 81 -4.30 -8.99 -3.63
CA ILE A 81 -5.03 -7.77 -3.23
C ILE A 81 -4.77 -7.47 -1.75
N MET A 82 -4.81 -8.50 -0.90
CA MET A 82 -4.47 -8.34 0.52
C MET A 82 -3.02 -7.86 0.71
N PHE A 83 -2.07 -8.39 -0.06
CA PHE A 83 -0.67 -7.99 0.03
C PHE A 83 -0.47 -6.53 -0.39
N ARG A 84 -1.10 -6.10 -1.50
CA ARG A 84 -1.12 -4.67 -1.90
C ARG A 84 -1.75 -3.79 -0.82
N ALA A 85 -2.84 -4.24 -0.20
CA ALA A 85 -3.49 -3.50 0.87
C ALA A 85 -2.59 -3.32 2.10
N ALA A 86 -1.86 -4.37 2.50
CA ALA A 86 -0.88 -4.28 3.57
C ALA A 86 0.22 -3.28 3.22
N HIS A 87 0.80 -3.40 2.02
CA HIS A 87 1.89 -2.55 1.56
C HIS A 87 1.50 -1.06 1.52
N LEU A 88 0.34 -0.71 0.95
CA LEU A 88 -0.14 0.67 0.94
C LEU A 88 -0.38 1.22 2.36
N ASN A 89 -0.77 0.38 3.32
CA ASN A 89 -0.88 0.82 4.72
C ASN A 89 0.48 1.01 5.40
N VAL A 90 1.56 0.33 4.95
CA VAL A 90 2.93 0.64 5.37
C VAL A 90 3.34 2.02 4.88
N ILE A 91 3.14 2.30 3.59
CA ILE A 91 3.45 3.63 3.01
C ILE A 91 2.61 4.72 3.70
N ALA A 92 1.31 4.47 3.89
CA ALA A 92 0.43 5.40 4.59
C ALA A 92 0.90 5.66 6.04
N HIS A 93 1.44 4.66 6.73
CA HIS A 93 2.03 4.86 8.05
C HIS A 93 3.24 5.80 8.00
N ASN A 94 4.12 5.64 7.02
CA ASN A 94 5.28 6.52 6.84
C ASN A 94 4.88 7.96 6.46
N LEU A 95 3.67 8.14 5.89
CA LEU A 95 3.05 9.44 5.63
C LEU A 95 2.21 9.96 6.82
N ASP A 96 2.39 9.39 8.01
CA ASP A 96 1.70 9.77 9.25
C ASP A 96 0.16 9.65 9.18
N ILE A 97 -0.37 8.77 8.31
CA ILE A 97 -1.81 8.50 8.25
C ILE A 97 -2.25 7.74 9.52
N PRO A 98 -3.22 8.26 10.30
CA PRO A 98 -3.67 7.61 11.51
C PRO A 98 -4.15 6.18 11.28
N LEU A 99 -3.81 5.28 12.21
CA LEU A 99 -4.20 3.87 12.22
C LEU A 99 -3.66 3.02 11.05
N ALA A 100 -2.85 3.57 10.14
CA ALA A 100 -2.33 2.83 9.00
C ALA A 100 -1.46 1.63 9.42
N ALA A 101 -0.58 1.80 10.41
CA ALA A 101 0.22 0.69 10.95
C ALA A 101 -0.66 -0.44 11.54
N VAL A 102 -1.74 -0.08 12.24
CA VAL A 102 -2.69 -1.06 12.81
C VAL A 102 -3.39 -1.84 11.70
N LYS A 103 -3.78 -1.16 10.62
CA LYS A 103 -4.38 -1.79 9.44
C LYS A 103 -3.39 -2.72 8.73
N ALA A 104 -2.14 -2.29 8.53
CA ALA A 104 -1.08 -3.13 7.94
C ALA A 104 -0.86 -4.41 8.76
N ASP A 105 -0.65 -4.28 10.08
CA ASP A 105 -0.48 -5.41 11.01
C ASP A 105 -1.66 -6.39 10.93
N SER A 106 -2.89 -5.88 10.98
CA SER A 106 -4.09 -6.71 10.86
C SER A 106 -4.13 -7.50 9.54
N ILE A 107 -3.75 -6.89 8.42
CA ILE A 107 -3.78 -7.57 7.11
C ILE A 107 -2.66 -8.61 7.03
N TYR A 108 -1.44 -8.28 7.49
CA TYR A 108 -0.34 -9.25 7.53
C TYR A 108 -0.65 -10.45 8.41
N ARG A 109 -1.28 -10.27 9.57
CA ARG A 109 -1.74 -11.40 10.42
C ARG A 109 -2.76 -12.30 9.70
N GLN A 110 -3.71 -11.72 8.97
CA GLN A 110 -4.67 -12.50 8.18
C GLN A 110 -3.95 -13.30 7.08
N LEU A 111 -3.02 -12.65 6.38
CA LEU A 111 -2.21 -13.28 5.34
C LEU A 111 -1.36 -14.42 5.89
N THR A 112 -0.64 -14.24 7.00
CA THR A 112 0.26 -15.27 7.55
C THR A 112 -0.50 -16.43 8.17
N THR A 113 -1.70 -16.17 8.69
CA THR A 113 -2.62 -17.25 9.10
C THR A 113 -3.06 -18.11 7.92
N LYS A 114 -3.37 -17.48 6.76
CA LYS A 114 -3.84 -18.19 5.56
C LYS A 114 -2.71 -18.83 4.75
N TYR A 115 -1.52 -18.25 4.78
CA TYR A 115 -0.35 -18.66 3.99
C TYR A 115 0.92 -18.77 4.85
N PRO A 116 0.95 -19.70 5.84
CA PRO A 116 2.02 -19.74 6.84
C PRO A 116 3.40 -20.15 6.30
N ALA A 117 3.47 -20.80 5.13
CA ALA A 117 4.72 -21.23 4.50
C ALA A 117 5.28 -20.22 3.48
N ASP A 118 4.66 -19.04 3.36
CA ASP A 118 5.08 -18.04 2.38
C ASP A 118 6.24 -17.18 2.89
N ALA A 119 7.46 -17.49 2.43
CA ALA A 119 8.66 -16.79 2.86
C ALA A 119 8.67 -15.30 2.49
N GLN A 120 8.08 -14.93 1.35
CA GLN A 120 8.02 -13.53 0.92
C GLN A 120 7.13 -12.73 1.88
N LEU A 121 5.97 -13.27 2.23
CA LEU A 121 5.06 -12.68 3.19
C LEU A 121 5.72 -12.50 4.57
N SER A 122 6.41 -13.53 5.06
CA SER A 122 7.15 -13.46 6.33
C SER A 122 8.20 -12.37 6.31
N TYR A 123 8.98 -12.28 5.23
CA TYR A 123 10.00 -11.25 5.04
C TYR A 123 9.40 -9.83 5.11
N PHE A 124 8.36 -9.55 4.33
CA PHE A 124 7.77 -8.21 4.31
C PHE A 124 7.06 -7.84 5.61
N TYR A 125 6.46 -8.81 6.29
CA TYR A 125 5.84 -8.54 7.58
C TYR A 125 6.90 -8.27 8.67
N GLY A 126 7.98 -9.06 8.71
CA GLY A 126 9.11 -8.81 9.60
C GLY A 126 9.74 -7.44 9.36
N LEU A 127 9.95 -7.06 8.09
CA LEU A 127 10.46 -5.74 7.72
C LEU A 127 9.55 -4.62 8.22
N PHE A 128 8.24 -4.72 8.00
CA PHE A 128 7.27 -3.76 8.51
C PHE A 128 7.32 -3.64 10.05
N LEU A 129 7.39 -4.76 10.77
CA LEU A 129 7.47 -4.74 12.23
C LEU A 129 8.74 -4.04 12.72
N ALA A 130 9.87 -4.29 12.05
CA ALA A 130 11.15 -3.64 12.36
C ALA A 130 11.12 -2.12 12.14
N THR A 131 10.43 -1.65 11.10
CA THR A 131 10.41 -0.23 10.72
C THR A 131 9.28 0.58 11.36
N SER A 132 8.23 -0.08 11.90
CA SER A 132 7.05 0.57 12.48
C SER A 132 7.06 0.65 14.02
N ASN A 133 8.25 0.67 14.64
CA ASN A 133 8.43 0.67 16.09
C ASN A 133 7.76 -0.54 16.80
N GLN A 134 7.73 -1.70 16.12
CA GLN A 134 7.26 -2.99 16.65
C GLN A 134 8.37 -4.06 16.58
N SER A 135 9.63 -3.63 16.70
CA SER A 135 10.82 -4.45 16.48
C SER A 135 10.89 -5.70 17.36
N ASP A 136 10.36 -5.67 18.59
CA ASP A 136 10.27 -6.84 19.47
C ASP A 136 9.48 -8.01 18.86
N ARG A 137 8.54 -7.72 17.94
CA ARG A 137 7.77 -8.74 17.23
C ARG A 137 8.46 -9.21 15.95
N ALA A 138 9.40 -8.42 15.41
CA ALA A 138 10.10 -8.74 14.17
C ALA A 138 11.03 -9.96 14.32
N ILE A 139 11.52 -10.25 15.53
CA ILE A 139 12.45 -11.37 15.80
C ILE A 139 11.87 -12.77 15.52
N PHE A 140 10.55 -12.87 15.31
CA PHE A 140 9.85 -14.11 15.02
C PHE A 140 9.66 -14.38 13.52
N PHE A 141 10.22 -13.51 12.66
CA PHE A 141 10.18 -13.57 11.20
C PHE A 141 11.58 -13.64 10.61
#